data_AF-A0A402AB67-F1
#
_entry.id   AF-A0A402AB67-F1
#
_cell.length_a   1.000
_cell.length_b   1.000
_cell.length_c   1.000
_cell.angle_alpha   90.00
_cell.angle_beta   90.00
_cell.angle_gamma   90.00
#
_symmetry.space_group_name_H-M   'P 1'
#
loop_
_entity.id
_entity.type
_entity.pdbx_description
1 polymer ?
#
loop_
_entity_poly.entity_id
_entity_poly.type
_entity_poly.pdbx_seq_one_letter_code
_entity_poly.pdbx_strand_id
1 'polypeptide(L)'
;MTQKALLEEYLGQLRLSTFVQNYEQYAQDAARGDSTPEQYLLALCEAEMAQRKVNRIERAIGAAKFPIIKDVSSFDFSQVGGVNKGRVLKLAQGGYIEQAETIILMGNPGLGKTHIATGLGMAACRQGRRVRFYSAAGVVNELLVEQKELRLTRVLGN
;
A
#
# COMPACT_ATOMS: atom_id res chain seq x y z
N MET A 1 17.05 -11.93 34.56
CA MET A 1 16.01 -11.29 33.72
C MET A 1 14.65 -11.84 34.13
N THR A 2 13.60 -11.03 34.19
CA THR A 2 12.23 -11.50 34.43
C THR A 2 11.70 -12.22 33.17
N GLN A 3 10.77 -13.16 33.33
CA GLN A 3 10.14 -13.87 32.19
C GLN A 3 9.52 -12.89 31.18
N LYS A 4 8.94 -11.79 31.68
CA LYS A 4 8.40 -10.69 30.87
C LYS A 4 9.46 -10.02 29.98
N ALA A 5 10.61 -9.67 30.55
CA ALA A 5 11.68 -9.02 29.80
C ALA A 5 12.24 -9.92 28.69
N LEU A 6 12.35 -11.23 28.98
CA LEU A 6 12.80 -12.22 27.99
C LEU A 6 11.79 -12.36 26.84
N LEU A 7 10.49 -12.38 27.16
CA LEU A 7 9.42 -12.43 26.17
C LEU A 7 9.47 -11.21 25.24
N GLU A 8 9.56 -10.00 25.79
CA GLU A 8 9.63 -8.77 25.00
C GLU A 8 10.88 -8.74 24.10
N GLU A 9 12.02 -9.21 24.60
CA GLU A 9 13.25 -9.34 23.80
C GLU A 9 13.06 -10.31 22.62
N TYR A 10 12.51 -11.49 22.86
CA TYR A 10 12.27 -12.48 21.81
C TYR A 10 11.24 -12.01 20.78
N LEU A 11 10.14 -11.39 21.22
CA LEU A 11 9.14 -10.80 20.32
C LEU A 11 9.76 -9.69 19.46
N GLY A 12 10.68 -8.90 20.02
CA GLY A 12 11.47 -7.91 19.29
C GLY A 12 12.35 -8.55 18.20
N GLN A 13 13.08 -9.61 18.54
CA GLN A 13 13.92 -10.35 17.58
C GLN A 13 13.10 -10.98 16.44
N LEU A 14 11.90 -11.49 16.76
CA LEU A 14 10.95 -12.05 15.79
C LEU A 14 10.19 -10.97 14.97
N ARG A 15 10.43 -9.68 15.25
CA ARG A 15 9.76 -8.53 14.63
C ARG A 15 8.24 -8.57 14.80
N LEU A 16 7.76 -9.03 15.95
CA LEU A 16 6.34 -9.07 16.32
C LEU A 16 5.99 -7.79 17.09
N SER A 17 6.03 -6.66 16.41
CA SER A 17 5.87 -5.34 17.06
C SER A 17 4.50 -5.14 17.70
N THR A 18 3.46 -5.71 17.09
CA THR A 18 2.09 -5.63 17.62
C THR A 18 1.93 -6.54 18.82
N PHE A 19 2.64 -7.68 18.87
CA PHE A 19 2.68 -8.50 20.08
C PHE A 19 3.27 -7.72 21.24
N VAL A 20 4.47 -7.13 21.10
CA VAL A 20 5.13 -6.37 22.18
C VAL A 20 4.21 -5.28 22.76
N GLN A 21 3.41 -4.64 21.90
CA GLN A 21 2.52 -3.55 22.32
C GLN A 21 1.26 -4.05 23.03
N ASN A 22 0.72 -5.22 22.64
CA ASN A 22 -0.66 -5.59 22.98
C ASN A 22 -0.80 -6.90 23.77
N TYR A 23 0.26 -7.71 23.91
CA TYR A 23 0.17 -9.05 24.52
C TYR A 23 -0.41 -9.04 25.94
N GLU A 24 -0.11 -8.01 26.74
CA GLU A 24 -0.64 -7.87 28.10
C GLU A 24 -2.13 -7.59 28.12
N GLN A 25 -2.58 -6.67 27.25
CA GLN A 25 -4.00 -6.33 27.15
C GLN A 25 -4.81 -7.57 26.72
N TYR A 26 -4.35 -8.27 25.69
CA TYR A 26 -5.01 -9.48 25.21
C TYR A 26 -5.01 -10.59 26.28
N ALA A 27 -3.97 -10.67 27.11
CA ALA A 27 -3.91 -11.65 28.20
C ALA A 27 -4.91 -11.33 29.32
N GLN A 28 -5.08 -10.04 29.64
CA GLN A 28 -6.09 -9.58 30.60
C GLN A 28 -7.51 -9.85 30.08
N ASP A 29 -7.76 -9.56 28.80
CA ASP A 29 -9.06 -9.79 28.18
C ASP A 29 -9.39 -11.30 28.12
N ALA A 30 -8.40 -12.14 27.79
CA ALA A 30 -8.54 -13.58 27.81
C ALA A 30 -8.85 -14.13 29.21
N ALA A 31 -8.18 -13.62 30.23
CA ALA A 31 -8.41 -14.01 31.63
C ALA A 31 -9.79 -13.60 32.17
N ARG A 32 -10.41 -12.56 31.59
CA ARG A 32 -11.76 -12.10 31.96
C ARG A 32 -12.88 -12.83 31.20
N GLY A 33 -12.60 -13.32 29.99
CA GLY A 33 -13.60 -13.83 29.07
C GLY A 33 -13.68 -15.36 28.95
N ASP A 34 -13.05 -16.12 29.86
CA ASP A 34 -12.87 -17.58 29.75
C ASP A 34 -12.28 -18.01 28.39
N SER A 35 -11.41 -17.19 27.81
CA SER A 35 -10.77 -17.52 26.54
C SER A 35 -9.71 -18.60 26.74
N THR A 36 -9.72 -19.59 25.85
CA THR A 36 -8.67 -20.60 25.79
C THR A 36 -7.31 -19.97 25.42
N PRO A 37 -6.18 -20.56 25.84
CA PRO A 37 -4.85 -20.12 25.41
C PRO A 37 -4.69 -20.03 23.88
N GLU A 38 -5.34 -20.94 23.15
CA GLU A 38 -5.36 -20.97 21.69
C GLU A 38 -6.10 -19.76 21.09
N GLN A 39 -7.23 -19.35 21.67
CA GLN A 39 -7.98 -18.17 21.24
C GLN A 39 -7.20 -16.88 21.51
N TYR A 40 -6.54 -16.79 22.67
CA TYR A 40 -5.65 -15.67 22.98
C TYR A 40 -4.52 -15.54 21.94
N LEU A 41 -3.83 -16.65 21.66
CA LEU A 41 -2.72 -16.66 20.71
C LEU A 41 -3.19 -16.35 19.29
N LEU A 42 -4.34 -16.89 18.88
CA LEU A 42 -4.93 -16.60 17.57
C LEU A 42 -5.25 -15.11 17.43
N ALA A 43 -5.90 -14.50 18.43
CA ALA A 43 -6.26 -13.08 18.40
C ALA A 43 -5.02 -12.17 18.28
N LEU A 44 -3.92 -12.50 18.97
CA LEU A 44 -2.66 -11.77 18.82
C LEU A 44 -2.04 -11.93 17.43
N CYS A 45 -2.04 -13.15 16.90
CA CYS A 45 -1.58 -13.42 15.53
C CYS A 45 -2.39 -12.63 14.51
N GLU A 46 -3.71 -12.58 14.65
CA GLU A 46 -4.60 -11.81 13.76
C GLU A 46 -4.31 -10.31 13.82
N ALA A 47 -4.12 -9.75 15.02
CA ALA A 47 -3.76 -8.35 15.21
C ALA A 47 -2.42 -7.99 14.54
N GLU A 48 -1.39 -8.82 14.72
CA GLU A 48 -0.09 -8.64 14.08
C GLU A 48 -0.18 -8.77 12.56
N MET A 49 -0.91 -9.76 12.05
CA MET A 49 -1.10 -9.95 10.61
C MET A 49 -1.84 -8.78 9.97
N ALA A 50 -2.86 -8.24 10.64
CA ALA A 50 -3.57 -7.05 10.21
C ALA A 50 -2.64 -5.84 10.16
N GLN A 51 -1.86 -5.59 11.21
CA GLN A 51 -0.93 -4.46 11.26
C GLN A 51 0.17 -4.58 10.20
N ARG A 52 0.72 -5.79 9.98
CA ARG A 52 1.70 -6.05 8.91
C ARG A 52 1.13 -5.75 7.53
N LYS A 53 -0.14 -6.11 7.29
CA LYS A 53 -0.83 -5.79 6.03
C LYS A 53 -0.96 -4.28 5.84
N VAL A 54 -1.36 -3.53 6.87
CA VAL A 54 -1.43 -2.06 6.85
C VAL A 54 -0.05 -1.47 6.52
N ASN A 55 0.97 -1.84 7.28
CA ASN A 55 2.33 -1.34 7.09
C ASN A 55 2.88 -1.66 5.69
N ARG A 56 2.56 -2.83 5.13
CA ARG A 56 2.95 -3.20 3.76
C ARG A 56 2.31 -2.26 2.73
N ILE A 57 1.03 -1.96 2.89
CA ILE A 57 0.30 -1.06 1.99
C ILE A 57 0.86 0.36 2.08
N GLU A 58 1.10 0.87 3.29
CA GLU A 58 1.68 2.21 3.50
C GLU A 58 3.06 2.34 2.86
N ARG A 59 3.93 1.34 3.04
CA ARG A 59 5.24 1.30 2.38
C ARG A 59 5.11 1.28 0.86
N ALA A 60 4.17 0.51 0.31
CA ALA A 60 3.92 0.46 -1.13
C ALA A 60 3.45 1.82 -1.68
N ILE A 61 2.53 2.49 -0.98
CA ILE A 61 2.06 3.85 -1.32
C ILE A 61 3.22 4.85 -1.25
N GLY A 62 4.03 4.81 -0.20
CA GLY A 62 5.19 5.68 -0.03
C GLY A 62 6.28 5.45 -1.10
N ALA A 63 6.46 4.21 -1.54
CA ALA A 63 7.38 3.85 -2.62
C ALA A 63 6.88 4.32 -4.00
N ALA A 64 5.56 4.42 -4.20
CA ALA A 64 4.98 4.81 -5.48
C ALA A 64 5.23 6.27 -5.86
N LYS A 65 5.46 7.16 -4.88
CA LYS A 65 5.66 8.61 -5.06
C LYS A 65 4.56 9.29 -5.86
N PHE A 66 3.31 9.01 -5.50
CA PHE A 66 2.18 9.74 -6.07
C PHE A 66 2.31 11.25 -5.84
N PRO A 67 1.97 12.10 -6.82
CA PRO A 67 2.01 13.56 -6.64
C PRO A 67 0.98 14.05 -5.62
N ILE A 68 -0.16 13.34 -5.53
CA ILE A 68 -1.23 13.57 -4.57
C ILE A 68 -1.79 12.19 -4.20
N ILE A 69 -2.07 11.94 -2.93
CA ILE A 69 -2.73 10.71 -2.48
C ILE A 69 -4.24 10.91 -2.57
N LYS A 70 -4.89 10.25 -3.54
CA LYS A 70 -6.34 10.22 -3.69
C LYS A 70 -6.83 8.84 -4.10
N ASP A 71 -7.96 8.45 -3.55
CA ASP A 71 -8.64 7.21 -3.91
C ASP A 71 -9.58 7.38 -5.10
N VAL A 72 -9.88 6.27 -5.77
CA VAL A 72 -10.93 6.23 -6.81
C VAL A 72 -12.29 6.63 -6.23
N SER A 73 -12.55 6.27 -4.96
CA SER A 73 -13.81 6.60 -4.27
C SER A 73 -14.02 8.09 -4.05
N SER A 74 -12.96 8.90 -4.01
CA SER A 74 -13.07 10.35 -3.85
C SER A 74 -13.18 11.10 -5.17
N PHE A 75 -13.20 10.40 -6.32
CA PHE A 75 -13.40 11.02 -7.61
C PHE A 75 -14.89 11.29 -7.85
N ASP A 76 -15.23 12.56 -8.12
CA ASP A 76 -16.60 12.94 -8.44
C ASP A 76 -16.90 12.71 -9.93
N PHE A 77 -17.51 11.56 -10.22
CA PHE A 77 -17.92 11.18 -11.56
C PHE A 77 -19.09 12.03 -12.12
N SER A 78 -19.80 12.79 -11.28
CA SER A 78 -20.91 13.65 -11.75
C SER A 78 -20.41 14.90 -12.48
N GLN A 79 -19.18 15.33 -12.18
CA GLN A 79 -18.59 16.57 -12.69
C GLN A 79 -17.82 16.37 -14.01
N VAL A 80 -17.61 15.12 -14.44
CA VAL A 80 -16.79 14.80 -15.62
C VAL A 80 -17.59 13.96 -16.61
N GLY A 81 -18.09 14.60 -17.67
CA GLY A 81 -18.75 13.92 -18.78
C GLY A 81 -17.82 12.93 -19.49
N GLY A 82 -18.34 11.75 -19.85
CA GLY A 82 -17.63 10.74 -20.65
C GLY A 82 -16.79 9.73 -19.86
N VAL A 83 -16.61 9.89 -18.55
CA VAL A 83 -15.92 8.90 -17.70
C VAL A 83 -16.93 7.92 -17.11
N ASN A 84 -16.90 6.67 -17.56
CA ASN A 84 -17.76 5.63 -17.02
C ASN A 84 -17.25 5.13 -15.66
N LYS A 85 -17.99 5.45 -14.58
CA LYS A 85 -17.68 5.02 -13.20
C LYS A 85 -17.49 3.51 -13.08
N GLY A 86 -18.39 2.71 -13.67
CA GLY A 86 -18.32 1.25 -13.63
C GLY A 86 -17.03 0.71 -14.24
N ARG A 87 -16.59 1.29 -15.37
CA ARG A 87 -15.32 0.94 -16.01
C ARG A 87 -14.13 1.26 -15.12
N VAL A 88 -14.09 2.45 -14.50
CA VAL A 88 -12.98 2.84 -13.60
C VAL A 88 -12.92 1.93 -12.37
N LEU A 89 -14.07 1.60 -11.77
CA LEU A 89 -14.12 0.66 -10.64
C LEU A 89 -13.69 -0.76 -11.03
N LYS A 90 -14.06 -1.23 -12.24
CA LYS A 90 -13.57 -2.51 -12.76
C LYS A 90 -12.06 -2.49 -12.95
N LEU A 91 -11.50 -1.42 -13.50
CA LEU A 91 -10.05 -1.26 -13.62
C LEU A 91 -9.37 -1.27 -12.25
N ALA A 92 -9.98 -0.62 -11.23
CA ALA A 92 -9.46 -0.62 -9.87
C ALA A 92 -9.39 -2.01 -9.23
N GLN A 93 -10.07 -3.03 -9.76
CA GLN A 93 -9.94 -4.42 -9.31
C GLN A 93 -8.64 -5.09 -9.79
N GLY A 94 -7.91 -4.48 -10.73
CA GLY A 94 -6.55 -4.90 -11.09
C GLY A 94 -6.43 -5.95 -12.21
N GLY A 95 -7.54 -6.39 -12.81
CA GLY A 95 -7.49 -7.40 -13.90
C GLY A 95 -6.61 -7.01 -15.09
N TYR A 96 -6.53 -5.71 -15.41
CA TYR A 96 -5.66 -5.18 -16.46
C TYR A 96 -4.16 -5.41 -16.14
N ILE A 97 -3.78 -5.44 -14.86
CA ILE A 97 -2.40 -5.67 -14.42
C ILE A 97 -2.03 -7.13 -14.65
N GLU A 98 -2.95 -8.05 -14.37
CA GLU A 98 -2.75 -9.50 -14.58
C GLU A 98 -2.62 -9.85 -16.05
N GLN A 99 -3.34 -9.13 -16.91
CA GLN A 99 -3.35 -9.31 -18.35
C GLN A 99 -2.27 -8.47 -19.07
N ALA A 100 -1.45 -7.73 -18.31
CA ALA A 100 -0.45 -6.79 -18.85
C ALA A 100 -1.03 -5.77 -19.86
N GLU A 101 -2.28 -5.36 -19.66
CA GLU A 101 -2.96 -4.37 -20.49
C GLU A 101 -2.57 -2.94 -20.10
N THR A 102 -2.34 -2.09 -21.11
CA THR A 102 -2.02 -0.68 -20.89
C THR A 102 -3.29 0.17 -20.88
N ILE A 103 -3.42 1.04 -19.87
CA ILE A 103 -4.51 2.02 -19.78
C ILE A 103 -4.01 3.38 -20.25
N ILE A 104 -4.69 3.95 -21.24
CA ILE A 104 -4.44 5.32 -21.70
C ILE A 104 -5.64 6.20 -21.32
N LEU A 105 -5.39 7.26 -20.56
CA LEU A 105 -6.39 8.24 -20.16
C LEU A 105 -6.33 9.46 -21.08
N MET A 106 -7.37 9.69 -21.88
CA MET A 106 -7.46 10.81 -22.84
C MET A 106 -8.56 11.80 -22.45
N GLY A 107 -8.32 13.09 -22.74
CA GLY A 107 -9.29 14.17 -22.51
C GLY A 107 -8.62 15.50 -22.20
N ASN A 108 -9.40 16.58 -22.11
CA ASN A 108 -8.89 17.92 -21.83
C ASN A 108 -8.17 18.01 -20.47
N PRO A 109 -7.16 18.90 -20.31
CA PRO A 109 -6.53 19.18 -19.02
C PRO A 109 -7.57 19.51 -17.93
N GLY A 110 -7.28 19.20 -16.67
CA GLY A 110 -8.17 19.50 -15.55
C GLY A 110 -9.29 18.50 -15.27
N LEU A 111 -9.59 17.57 -16.19
CA LEU A 111 -10.68 16.56 -16.01
C LEU A 111 -10.30 15.36 -15.12
N GLY A 112 -9.29 15.51 -14.25
CA GLY A 112 -8.95 14.50 -13.24
C GLY A 112 -8.31 13.21 -13.72
N LYS A 113 -7.67 13.18 -14.90
CA LYS A 113 -6.85 12.05 -15.37
C LYS A 113 -5.79 11.62 -14.34
N THR A 114 -5.08 12.59 -13.76
CA THR A 114 -4.09 12.33 -12.72
C THR A 114 -4.72 11.73 -11.48
N HIS A 115 -5.93 12.16 -11.09
CA HIS A 115 -6.67 11.57 -9.97
C HIS A 115 -6.99 10.10 -10.27
N ILE A 116 -7.59 9.80 -11.42
CA ILE A 116 -7.91 8.42 -11.81
C ILE A 116 -6.64 7.56 -11.83
N ALA A 117 -5.55 8.04 -12.44
CA ALA A 117 -4.28 7.31 -12.48
C ALA A 117 -3.73 7.03 -11.08
N THR A 118 -3.72 8.03 -10.20
CA THR A 118 -3.36 7.86 -8.78
C THR A 118 -4.28 6.84 -8.11
N GLY A 119 -5.59 6.96 -8.27
CA GLY A 119 -6.56 6.08 -7.63
C GLY A 119 -6.39 4.61 -8.05
N LEU A 120 -6.13 4.37 -9.34
CA LEU A 120 -5.80 3.03 -9.84
C LEU A 120 -4.48 2.51 -9.25
N GLY A 121 -3.46 3.37 -9.16
CA GLY A 121 -2.21 3.05 -8.49
C GLY A 121 -2.38 2.72 -6.99
N MET A 122 -3.20 3.49 -6.28
CA MET A 122 -3.54 3.26 -4.87
C MET A 122 -4.25 1.91 -4.68
N ALA A 123 -5.19 1.58 -5.57
CA ALA A 123 -5.85 0.29 -5.58
C ALA A 123 -4.86 -0.87 -5.82
N ALA A 124 -3.93 -0.70 -6.76
CA ALA A 124 -2.87 -1.67 -7.00
C ALA A 124 -1.93 -1.85 -5.78
N CYS A 125 -1.56 -0.77 -5.08
CA CYS A 125 -0.78 -0.85 -3.84
C CYS A 125 -1.52 -1.66 -2.76
N ARG A 126 -2.84 -1.46 -2.61
CA ARG A 126 -3.69 -2.22 -1.67
C ARG A 126 -3.80 -3.71 -2.01
N GLN A 127 -3.68 -4.05 -3.29
CA GLN A 127 -3.58 -5.42 -3.78
C GLN A 127 -2.16 -5.99 -3.64
N GLY A 128 -1.23 -5.25 -3.04
CA GLY A 128 0.15 -5.69 -2.81
C GLY A 128 1.05 -5.64 -4.04
N ARG A 129 0.63 -4.93 -5.11
CA ARG A 129 1.44 -4.70 -6.32
C ARG A 129 2.47 -3.59 -6.08
N ARG A 130 3.62 -3.70 -6.73
CA ARG A 130 4.61 -2.61 -6.81
C ARG A 130 4.11 -1.59 -7.81
N VAL A 131 4.12 -0.32 -7.42
CA VAL A 131 3.65 0.79 -8.24
C VAL A 131 4.69 1.90 -8.18
N ARG A 132 4.83 2.63 -9.28
CA ARG A 132 5.64 3.84 -9.34
C ARG A 132 4.96 4.85 -10.25
N PHE A 133 4.88 6.10 -9.78
CA PHE A 133 4.31 7.20 -10.53
C PHE A 133 5.42 8.13 -11.01
N TYR A 134 5.37 8.50 -12.28
CA TYR A 134 6.30 9.42 -12.89
C TYR A 134 5.57 10.48 -13.71
N SER A 135 6.10 11.71 -13.73
CA SER A 135 5.81 12.65 -14.80
C SER A 135 6.83 12.44 -15.93
N ALA A 136 6.43 12.67 -17.18
CA ALA A 136 7.35 12.56 -18.31
C ALA A 136 8.60 13.42 -18.13
N ALA A 137 8.42 14.67 -17.69
CA ALA A 137 9.53 15.57 -17.37
C ALA A 137 10.41 15.03 -16.22
N GLY A 138 9.81 14.38 -15.21
CA GLY A 138 10.53 13.76 -14.12
C GLY A 138 11.45 12.63 -14.59
N VAL A 139 10.93 11.72 -15.43
CA VAL A 139 11.74 10.63 -16.02
C VAL A 139 12.88 11.20 -16.84
N VAL A 140 12.60 12.18 -17.71
CA VAL A 140 13.64 12.79 -18.56
C VAL A 140 14.74 13.43 -17.72
N ASN A 141 14.38 14.19 -16.68
CA ASN A 141 15.36 14.81 -15.79
C ASN A 141 16.20 13.77 -15.04
N GLU A 142 15.58 12.72 -14.50
CA GLU A 142 16.31 11.62 -13.83
C GLU A 142 17.31 10.96 -14.79
N LEU A 143 16.89 10.65 -16.03
CA LEU A 143 17.75 10.05 -17.04
C LEU A 143 18.91 10.96 -17.45
N LEU A 144 18.69 12.27 -17.60
CA LEU A 144 19.73 13.23 -17.95
C LEU A 144 20.79 13.35 -16.84
N VAL A 145 20.39 13.30 -15.57
CA VAL A 145 21.32 13.30 -14.43
C VAL A 145 22.12 11.99 -14.42
N GLU A 146 21.49 10.83 -14.59
CA GLU A 146 22.19 9.55 -14.61
C GLU A 146 23.15 9.38 -15.79
N GLN A 147 22.82 9.95 -16.96
CA GLN A 147 23.71 9.95 -18.12
C GLN A 147 25.00 10.72 -17.83
N LYS A 148 24.90 11.89 -17.16
CA LYS A 148 26.07 12.68 -16.75
C LYS A 148 26.94 11.96 -15.73
N GLU A 149 26.33 11.14 -14.87
CA GLU A 149 26.99 10.36 -13.83
C GLU A 149 27.43 8.94 -14.30
N LEU A 150 27.29 8.61 -15.60
CA LEU A 150 27.58 7.29 -16.17
C LEU A 150 26.88 6.10 -15.46
N ARG A 151 25.68 6.32 -14.90
CA ARG A 151 24.92 5.32 -14.11
C ARG A 151 23.53 5.03 -14.67
N LEU A 152 23.43 4.70 -15.96
CA LEU A 152 22.16 4.48 -16.68
C LEU A 152 21.28 3.30 -16.17
N THR A 153 21.80 2.44 -15.29
CA THR A 153 21.17 1.13 -15.01
C THR A 153 20.03 1.18 -13.99
N ARG A 154 19.80 2.29 -13.27
CA ARG A 154 18.87 2.30 -12.12
C ARG A 154 17.46 2.78 -12.45
N VAL A 155 17.29 3.71 -13.40
CA VAL A 155 15.95 4.24 -13.75
C VAL A 155 15.07 3.24 -14.51
N LEU A 156 15.66 2.28 -15.24
CA LEU A 156 14.91 1.28 -16.02
C LEU A 156 14.75 -0.09 -15.32
N GLY A 157 15.34 -0.26 -14.13
CA GLY A 157 15.56 -1.58 -13.52
C GLY A 157 14.76 -1.94 -12.26
N ASN A 158 13.72 -1.19 -11.88
CA ASN A 158 12.99 -1.42 -10.62
C ASN A 158 11.46 -1.32 -10.72
#